data_AF-A0A1H4HQ00-F1
#
_entry.id   AF-A0A1H4HQ00-F1
#
_cell.length_a   1.000
_cell.length_b   1.000
_cell.length_c   1.000
_cell.angle_alpha   90.00
_cell.angle_beta   90.00
_cell.angle_gamma   90.00
#
_symmetry.space_group_name_H-M   'P 1'
#
loop_
_entity.id
_entity.type
_entity.pdbx_description
1 polymer ?
#
loop_
_entity_poly.entity_id
_entity_poly.type
_entity_poly.pdbx_seq_one_letter_code
_entity_poly.pdbx_strand_id
1 'polypeptide(L)'
;MSKVLPPDAAARGPQPVEMALLASVFVVAACGLVYELSAAALSSYLLGDSVLQFSTVIGTYLFAMGVGSWLSRYFDRQLPAHFLRIELLVALIGGGLPAVLFIANAYVPGAFRLLLYGMVLVVGALVGLEIPLVMRILRRNVALKELVSQVLTFDYLGALAVSIAFPLLLVPQLGMIRTGLLFGLMNAAVAVWALWLFRHELRRLGAHALACALVLLTLAAAFVLADRITTLAEDKFYQDRIIFSATSPYQRIVVTHGSAGHRLFLNGNLQFAERDEYRYHEALVHPAMAAQGAPKKVAVLGGGDGMAVREILKYPSVESVTLVELDPNMTRLFTEHETLAALNGGSLKSPKVRIVNTDAFQWLQQAGDSFDVIVVDFPDPTNFAIGKLYTNSFYALLDKRLSASGYAVIQTTSPLIARKSFWTVAETIESVGLQVTPYHAHVPSFGEWGYIIASRRPYRLPEAGALPPGLRFLSAQSLPLLFDFPLDMARVPAEVNRLSNQVLVTTYEQEWGKR
;
A
#
# COMPACT_ATOMS: atom_id res chain seq x y z
N MET A 1 32.99 -50.33 52.71
CA MET A 1 31.84 -50.67 51.83
C MET A 1 31.51 -49.45 50.99
N SER A 2 31.96 -49.46 49.74
CA SER A 2 31.68 -48.44 48.74
C SER A 2 30.20 -48.52 48.33
N LYS A 3 29.44 -47.44 48.50
CA LYS A 3 28.11 -47.28 47.90
C LYS A 3 28.29 -46.43 46.64
N VAL A 4 28.26 -47.11 45.52
CA VAL A 4 28.23 -46.57 44.16
C VAL A 4 26.99 -45.68 44.02
N LEU A 5 27.19 -44.39 43.74
CA LEU A 5 26.18 -43.52 43.16
C LEU A 5 25.92 -43.98 41.71
N PRO A 6 24.66 -44.13 41.25
CA PRO A 6 24.39 -44.38 39.85
C PRO A 6 24.78 -43.15 39.01
N PRO A 7 25.32 -43.37 37.79
CA PRO A 7 25.94 -42.33 36.99
C PRO A 7 24.91 -41.36 36.40
N ASP A 8 25.40 -40.15 36.12
CA ASP A 8 24.73 -39.04 35.46
C ASP A 8 23.75 -39.49 34.37
N ALA A 9 22.54 -38.94 34.43
CA ALA A 9 21.62 -38.92 33.30
C ALA A 9 22.26 -38.10 32.18
N ALA A 10 23.06 -38.77 31.36
CA ALA A 10 23.62 -38.24 30.12
C ALA A 10 22.52 -37.52 29.34
N ALA A 11 22.80 -36.29 28.93
CA ALA A 11 21.98 -35.49 28.05
C ALA A 11 21.62 -36.31 26.80
N ARG A 12 20.42 -36.92 26.81
CA ARG A 12 19.85 -37.55 25.64
C ARG A 12 19.55 -36.42 24.66
N GLY A 13 20.15 -36.48 23.47
CA GLY A 13 19.77 -35.57 22.38
C GLY A 13 18.26 -35.59 22.14
N PRO A 14 17.68 -34.51 21.58
CA PRO A 14 16.22 -34.39 21.48
C PRO A 14 15.63 -35.59 20.75
N GLN A 15 14.55 -36.16 21.28
CA GLN A 15 13.86 -37.26 20.60
C GLN A 15 13.31 -36.75 19.25
N PRO A 16 13.20 -37.60 18.21
CA PRO A 16 12.70 -37.18 16.89
C PRO A 16 11.29 -36.56 16.94
N VAL A 17 10.48 -36.93 17.94
CA VAL A 17 9.16 -36.35 18.24
C VAL A 17 9.29 -34.90 18.73
N GLU A 18 10.30 -34.60 19.54
CA GLU A 18 10.55 -33.25 20.08
C GLU A 18 11.05 -32.31 19.00
N MET A 19 11.98 -32.76 18.15
CA MET A 19 12.43 -31.98 16.99
C MET A 19 11.28 -31.69 16.02
N ALA A 20 10.40 -32.67 15.79
CA ALA A 20 9.22 -32.48 14.95
C ALA A 20 8.25 -31.45 15.53
N LEU A 21 8.02 -31.47 16.85
CA LEU A 21 7.15 -30.48 17.50
C LEU A 21 7.78 -29.08 17.51
N LEU A 22 9.09 -28.96 17.75
CA LEU A 22 9.79 -27.67 17.65
C LEU A 22 9.78 -27.11 16.22
N ALA A 23 9.92 -27.97 15.22
CA ALA A 23 9.75 -27.58 13.81
C ALA A 23 8.32 -27.11 13.51
N SER A 24 7.30 -27.75 14.12
CA SER A 24 5.92 -27.27 13.99
C SER A 24 5.73 -25.88 14.59
N VAL A 25 6.31 -25.59 15.77
CA VAL A 25 6.24 -24.25 16.38
C VAL A 25 6.79 -23.18 15.45
N PHE A 26 7.90 -23.44 14.75
CA PHE A 26 8.45 -22.50 13.77
C PHE A 26 7.46 -22.19 12.63
N VAL A 27 6.86 -23.22 12.04
CA VAL A 27 5.90 -23.05 10.93
C VAL A 27 4.65 -22.33 11.42
N VAL A 28 4.17 -22.69 12.59
CA VAL A 28 2.96 -22.13 13.21
C VAL A 28 3.15 -20.65 13.55
N ALA A 29 4.28 -20.29 14.17
CA ALA A 29 4.64 -18.89 14.45
C ALA A 29 4.73 -18.07 13.17
N ALA A 30 5.34 -18.65 12.13
CA ALA A 30 5.42 -18.05 10.81
C ALA A 30 4.00 -17.82 10.21
N CYS A 31 3.10 -18.81 10.30
CA CYS A 31 1.70 -18.66 9.88
C CYS A 31 0.95 -17.57 10.64
N GLY A 32 1.06 -17.55 11.97
CA GLY A 32 0.41 -16.54 12.82
C GLY A 32 0.81 -15.12 12.42
N LEU A 33 2.11 -14.88 12.23
CA LEU A 33 2.59 -13.57 11.80
C LEU A 33 2.16 -13.23 10.36
N VAL A 34 2.16 -14.19 9.42
CA VAL A 34 1.66 -13.94 8.05
C VAL A 34 0.21 -13.47 8.07
N TYR A 35 -0.65 -14.10 8.88
CA TYR A 35 -2.07 -13.73 8.92
C TYR A 35 -2.28 -12.35 9.53
N GLU A 36 -1.54 -12.01 10.58
CA GLU A 36 -1.52 -10.68 11.18
C GLU A 36 -1.06 -9.62 10.18
N LEU A 37 0.09 -9.81 9.53
CA LEU A 37 0.63 -8.90 8.53
C LEU A 37 -0.29 -8.76 7.32
N SER A 38 -0.92 -9.85 6.87
CA SER A 38 -1.87 -9.84 5.76
C SER A 38 -3.13 -9.05 6.12
N ALA A 39 -3.66 -9.23 7.33
CA ALA A 39 -4.83 -8.47 7.80
C ALA A 39 -4.51 -6.97 7.92
N ALA A 40 -3.35 -6.62 8.48
CA ALA A 40 -2.90 -5.24 8.62
C ALA A 40 -2.66 -4.57 7.27
N ALA A 41 -1.96 -5.26 6.35
CA ALA A 41 -1.69 -4.76 5.00
C ALA A 41 -2.98 -4.57 4.19
N LEU A 42 -3.90 -5.54 4.22
CA LEU A 42 -5.20 -5.42 3.56
C LEU A 42 -6.05 -4.31 4.13
N SER A 43 -6.07 -4.16 5.46
CA SER A 43 -6.78 -3.08 6.11
C SER A 43 -6.22 -1.72 5.69
N SER A 44 -4.90 -1.55 5.70
CA SER A 44 -4.25 -0.33 5.23
C SER A 44 -4.52 -0.06 3.75
N TYR A 45 -4.58 -1.10 2.91
CA TYR A 45 -4.85 -0.98 1.49
C TYR A 45 -6.30 -0.56 1.20
N LEU A 46 -7.27 -1.09 1.96
CA LEU A 46 -8.70 -0.91 1.68
C LEU A 46 -9.35 0.22 2.49
N LEU A 47 -8.89 0.47 3.72
CA LEU A 47 -9.46 1.46 4.62
C LEU A 47 -8.64 2.75 4.74
N GLY A 48 -7.41 2.77 4.24
CA GLY A 48 -6.48 3.90 4.47
C GLY A 48 -5.74 3.80 5.81
N ASP A 49 -5.13 4.91 6.24
CA ASP A 49 -4.32 5.09 7.46
C ASP A 49 -3.48 3.88 7.89
N SER A 50 -2.29 3.73 7.30
CA SER A 50 -1.40 2.62 7.64
C SER A 50 -1.06 2.55 9.12
N VAL A 51 -0.95 3.69 9.83
CA VAL A 51 -0.55 3.66 11.24
C VAL A 51 -1.71 3.17 12.09
N LEU A 52 -2.91 3.70 11.89
CA LEU A 52 -4.08 3.25 12.64
C LEU A 52 -4.36 1.77 12.39
N GLN A 53 -4.37 1.33 11.13
CA GLN A 53 -4.75 -0.05 10.79
C GLN A 53 -3.75 -1.08 11.31
N PHE A 54 -2.45 -0.84 11.16
CA PHE A 54 -1.45 -1.73 11.76
C PHE A 54 -1.58 -1.72 13.29
N SER A 55 -1.74 -0.55 13.92
CA SER A 55 -1.84 -0.47 15.38
C SER A 55 -3.06 -1.20 15.94
N THR A 56 -4.23 -1.04 15.32
CA THR A 56 -5.47 -1.68 15.79
C THR A 56 -5.50 -3.17 15.50
N VAL A 57 -4.98 -3.62 14.35
CA VAL A 57 -4.88 -5.05 14.02
C VAL A 57 -3.90 -5.73 14.96
N ILE A 58 -2.68 -5.21 15.13
CA ILE A 58 -1.68 -5.76 16.08
C ILE A 58 -2.26 -5.78 17.49
N GLY A 59 -2.85 -4.66 17.95
CA GLY A 59 -3.44 -4.58 19.30
C GLY A 59 -4.57 -5.61 19.52
N THR A 60 -5.46 -5.77 18.54
CA THR A 60 -6.55 -6.76 18.60
C THR A 60 -5.99 -8.18 18.56
N TYR A 61 -4.97 -8.43 17.73
CA TYR A 61 -4.34 -9.73 17.57
C TYR A 61 -3.60 -10.16 18.85
N LEU A 62 -2.80 -9.27 19.46
CA LEU A 62 -2.12 -9.51 20.74
C LEU A 62 -3.13 -9.78 21.86
N PHE A 63 -4.21 -9.00 21.95
CA PHE A 63 -5.28 -9.24 22.92
C PHE A 63 -5.93 -10.60 22.71
N ALA A 64 -6.25 -10.95 21.47
CA ALA A 64 -6.82 -12.23 21.09
C ALA A 64 -5.90 -13.40 21.47
N MET A 65 -4.59 -13.28 21.22
CA MET A 65 -3.61 -14.27 21.64
C MET A 65 -3.59 -14.46 23.16
N GLY A 66 -3.71 -13.38 23.93
CA GLY A 66 -3.87 -13.45 25.38
C GLY A 66 -5.13 -14.23 25.81
N VAL A 67 -6.27 -13.97 25.16
CA VAL A 67 -7.52 -14.71 25.38
C VAL A 67 -7.37 -16.19 25.03
N GLY A 68 -6.73 -16.50 23.90
CA GLY A 68 -6.40 -17.86 23.48
C GLY A 68 -5.55 -18.60 24.51
N SER A 69 -4.48 -17.97 24.97
CA SER A 69 -3.59 -18.54 25.99
C SER A 69 -4.33 -18.80 27.31
N TRP A 70 -5.25 -17.92 27.70
CA TRP A 70 -6.12 -18.14 28.86
C TRP A 70 -7.10 -19.30 28.64
N LEU A 71 -7.77 -19.37 27.49
CA LEU A 71 -8.69 -20.46 27.11
C LEU A 71 -8.00 -21.83 27.08
N SER A 72 -6.68 -21.85 26.88
CA SER A 72 -5.90 -23.09 26.86
C SER A 72 -6.10 -23.93 28.13
N ARG A 73 -6.41 -23.31 29.28
CA ARG A 73 -6.62 -23.96 30.58
C ARG A 73 -7.81 -24.92 30.61
N TYR A 74 -8.78 -24.76 29.72
CA TYR A 74 -9.96 -25.64 29.66
C TYR A 74 -9.70 -26.94 28.88
N PHE A 75 -8.54 -27.08 28.26
CA PHE A 75 -8.14 -28.26 27.49
C PHE A 75 -7.22 -29.16 28.32
N ASP A 76 -7.79 -30.16 29.00
CA ASP A 76 -7.02 -31.08 29.87
C ASP A 76 -6.90 -32.50 29.31
N ARG A 77 -7.77 -32.89 28.37
CA ARG A 77 -7.85 -34.25 27.83
C ARG A 77 -7.63 -34.25 26.32
N GLN A 78 -6.92 -35.26 25.81
CA GLN A 78 -6.60 -35.40 24.38
C GLN A 78 -5.91 -34.16 23.80
N LEU A 79 -4.86 -33.67 24.45
CA LEU A 79 -4.10 -32.49 23.98
C LEU A 79 -3.66 -32.61 22.51
N PRO A 80 -3.15 -33.78 22.02
CA PRO A 80 -2.80 -33.92 20.61
C PRO A 80 -3.99 -33.76 19.65
N ALA A 81 -5.19 -34.20 20.06
CA ALA A 81 -6.38 -34.07 19.22
C ALA A 81 -6.88 -32.62 19.13
N HIS A 82 -6.75 -31.87 20.23
CA HIS A 82 -7.08 -30.43 20.25
C HIS A 82 -6.06 -29.63 19.46
N PHE A 83 -4.78 -29.94 19.61
CA PHE A 83 -3.70 -29.33 18.83
C PHE A 83 -3.98 -29.49 17.35
N LEU A 84 -4.24 -30.72 16.89
CA LEU A 84 -4.58 -31.00 15.51
C LEU A 84 -5.79 -30.20 15.00
N ARG A 85 -6.85 -30.04 15.81
CA ARG A 85 -8.04 -29.27 15.41
C ARG A 85 -7.75 -27.79 15.31
N ILE A 86 -6.96 -27.25 16.24
CA ILE A 86 -6.56 -25.84 16.23
C ILE A 86 -5.73 -25.56 14.98
N GLU A 87 -4.74 -26.41 14.67
CA GLU A 87 -3.91 -26.27 13.46
C GLU A 87 -4.74 -26.23 12.17
N LEU A 88 -5.75 -27.10 12.06
CA LEU A 88 -6.66 -27.11 10.91
C LEU A 88 -7.58 -25.88 10.86
N LEU A 89 -8.02 -25.37 12.01
CA LEU A 89 -8.84 -24.15 12.08
C LEU A 89 -8.01 -22.91 11.73
N VAL A 90 -6.78 -22.82 12.23
CA VAL A 90 -5.83 -21.76 11.88
C VAL A 90 -5.48 -21.82 10.39
N ALA A 91 -5.25 -23.03 9.86
CA ALA A 91 -5.02 -23.24 8.42
C ALA A 91 -6.17 -22.70 7.57
N LEU A 92 -7.41 -23.03 7.93
CA LEU A 92 -8.59 -22.67 7.14
C LEU A 92 -8.98 -21.19 7.29
N ILE A 93 -9.11 -20.72 8.54
CA ILE A 93 -9.58 -19.37 8.83
C ILE A 93 -8.47 -18.35 8.57
N GLY A 94 -7.25 -18.62 9.03
CA GLY A 94 -6.09 -17.77 8.79
C GLY A 94 -5.69 -17.79 7.30
N GLY A 95 -5.57 -18.97 6.71
CA GLY A 95 -5.20 -19.08 5.29
C GLY A 95 -6.23 -18.48 4.33
N GLY A 96 -7.52 -18.58 4.68
CA GLY A 96 -8.63 -17.98 3.94
C GLY A 96 -8.83 -16.48 4.21
N LEU A 97 -8.20 -15.92 5.25
CA LEU A 97 -8.44 -14.54 5.72
C LEU A 97 -8.29 -13.50 4.59
N PRO A 98 -7.18 -13.49 3.82
CA PRO A 98 -7.03 -12.51 2.75
C PRO A 98 -8.11 -12.62 1.69
N ALA A 99 -8.47 -13.84 1.26
CA ALA A 99 -9.49 -14.07 0.25
C ALA A 99 -10.87 -13.60 0.70
N VAL A 100 -11.26 -13.96 1.93
CA VAL A 100 -12.56 -13.62 2.50
C VAL A 100 -12.71 -12.11 2.65
N LEU A 101 -11.68 -11.41 3.14
CA LEU A 101 -11.69 -9.96 3.29
C LEU A 101 -11.76 -9.24 1.94
N PHE A 102 -11.03 -9.73 0.93
CA PHE A 102 -11.04 -9.14 -0.41
C PHE A 102 -12.41 -9.30 -1.09
N ILE A 103 -13.02 -10.48 -0.98
CA ILE A 103 -14.39 -10.73 -1.46
C ILE A 103 -15.40 -9.89 -0.68
N ALA A 104 -15.29 -9.83 0.65
CA ALA A 104 -16.21 -9.05 1.48
C ALA A 104 -16.18 -7.56 1.10
N ASN A 105 -15.00 -7.01 0.84
CA ASN A 105 -14.88 -5.64 0.34
C ASN A 105 -15.60 -5.44 -1.01
N ALA A 106 -15.49 -6.41 -1.93
CA ALA A 106 -16.12 -6.32 -3.25
C ALA A 106 -17.65 -6.48 -3.25
N TYR A 107 -18.21 -7.25 -2.30
CA TYR A 107 -19.65 -7.56 -2.28
C TYR A 107 -20.44 -6.86 -1.18
N VAL A 108 -19.83 -6.63 -0.01
CA VAL A 108 -20.48 -6.03 1.16
C VAL A 108 -19.49 -5.10 1.89
N PRO A 109 -19.12 -3.93 1.30
CA PRO A 109 -18.11 -3.03 1.87
C PRO A 109 -18.40 -2.62 3.32
N GLY A 110 -19.67 -2.41 3.67
CA GLY A 110 -20.09 -2.03 5.03
C GLY A 110 -19.79 -3.09 6.10
N ALA A 111 -19.63 -4.36 5.72
CA ALA A 111 -19.29 -5.44 6.65
C ALA A 111 -17.78 -5.65 6.83
N PHE A 112 -16.94 -4.98 6.02
CA PHE A 112 -15.50 -5.24 5.97
C PHE A 112 -14.81 -5.08 7.33
N ARG A 113 -15.05 -3.94 8.02
CA ARG A 113 -14.42 -3.66 9.33
C ARG A 113 -14.82 -4.69 10.39
N LEU A 114 -16.11 -5.04 10.44
CA LEU A 114 -16.61 -6.03 11.39
C LEU A 114 -15.98 -7.40 11.12
N LEU A 115 -15.89 -7.79 9.84
CA LEU A 115 -15.31 -9.06 9.42
C LEU A 115 -13.80 -9.10 9.70
N LEU A 116 -13.06 -8.04 9.39
CA LEU A 116 -11.63 -7.91 9.67
C LEU A 116 -11.34 -8.16 11.16
N TYR A 117 -11.92 -7.35 12.05
CA TYR A 117 -11.66 -7.49 13.48
C TYR A 117 -12.18 -8.81 14.04
N GLY A 118 -13.31 -9.33 13.53
CA GLY A 118 -13.82 -10.64 13.90
C GLY A 118 -12.87 -11.77 13.53
N MET A 119 -12.32 -11.76 12.30
CA MET A 119 -11.37 -12.79 11.85
C MET A 119 -10.02 -12.67 12.56
N VAL A 120 -9.50 -11.46 12.76
CA VAL A 120 -8.27 -11.22 13.54
C VAL A 120 -8.41 -11.73 14.97
N LEU A 121 -9.57 -11.49 15.62
CA LEU A 121 -9.85 -12.01 16.96
C LEU A 121 -9.88 -13.55 16.99
N VAL A 122 -10.53 -14.18 16.00
CA VAL A 122 -10.61 -15.65 15.93
C VAL A 122 -9.23 -16.26 15.67
N VAL A 123 -8.50 -15.77 14.67
CA VAL A 123 -7.17 -16.30 14.32
C VAL A 123 -6.19 -16.08 15.47
N GLY A 124 -6.15 -14.86 16.05
CA GLY A 124 -5.27 -14.57 17.18
C GLY A 124 -5.58 -15.42 18.40
N ALA A 125 -6.86 -15.67 18.71
CA ALA A 125 -7.24 -16.57 19.81
C ALA A 125 -6.85 -18.02 19.55
N LEU A 126 -6.95 -18.49 18.31
CA LEU A 126 -6.51 -19.84 17.94
C LEU A 126 -4.99 -19.98 18.05
N VAL A 127 -4.23 -19.01 17.52
CA VAL A 127 -2.76 -18.98 17.62
C VAL A 127 -2.30 -18.89 19.08
N GLY A 128 -2.99 -18.09 19.90
CA GLY A 128 -2.73 -17.98 21.34
C GLY A 128 -2.88 -19.29 22.12
N LEU A 129 -3.65 -20.26 21.62
CA LEU A 129 -3.80 -21.57 22.25
C LEU A 129 -2.58 -22.48 22.01
N GLU A 130 -1.79 -22.24 20.98
CA GLU A 130 -0.80 -23.18 20.45
C GLU A 130 0.39 -23.34 21.39
N ILE A 131 1.04 -22.23 21.78
CA ILE A 131 2.22 -22.27 22.65
C ILE A 131 1.92 -23.00 23.97
N PRO A 132 0.88 -22.66 24.76
CA PRO A 132 0.57 -23.38 25.99
C PRO A 132 0.21 -24.86 25.78
N LEU A 133 -0.35 -25.21 24.62
CA LEU A 133 -0.75 -26.58 24.31
C LEU A 133 0.47 -27.43 23.92
N VAL A 134 1.33 -26.93 23.04
CA VAL A 134 2.61 -27.56 22.69
C VAL A 134 3.47 -27.73 23.94
N MET A 135 3.54 -26.71 24.78
CA MET A 135 4.30 -26.79 26.03
C MET A 135 3.80 -27.91 26.95
N ARG A 136 2.48 -28.09 27.07
CA ARG A 136 1.89 -29.16 27.89
C ARG A 136 2.08 -30.55 27.27
N ILE A 137 2.14 -30.66 25.94
CA ILE A 137 2.47 -31.91 25.24
C ILE A 137 3.93 -32.30 25.49
N LEU A 138 4.86 -31.34 25.38
CA LEU A 138 6.31 -31.56 25.54
C LEU A 138 6.78 -31.69 27.00
N ARG A 139 5.98 -31.24 27.99
CA ARG A 139 6.33 -31.24 29.43
C ARG A 139 6.71 -32.62 29.98
N ARG A 140 6.34 -33.71 29.31
CA ARG A 140 6.67 -35.08 29.75
C ARG A 140 8.16 -35.42 29.66
N ASN A 141 8.93 -34.72 28.82
CA ASN A 141 10.30 -35.15 28.47
C ASN A 141 11.40 -34.10 28.70
N VAL A 142 11.05 -32.81 28.88
CA VAL A 142 12.02 -31.70 28.94
C VAL A 142 11.81 -30.85 30.19
N ALA A 143 12.90 -30.36 30.78
CA ALA A 143 12.84 -29.43 31.90
C ALA A 143 12.12 -28.13 31.50
N LEU A 144 11.25 -27.61 32.36
CA LEU A 144 10.40 -26.45 32.06
C LEU A 144 11.20 -25.24 31.52
N LYS A 145 12.38 -24.97 32.09
CA LYS A 145 13.26 -23.87 31.69
C LYS A 145 13.75 -24.02 30.24
N GLU A 146 14.21 -25.21 29.86
CA GLU A 146 14.73 -25.50 28.52
C GLU A 146 13.60 -25.49 27.49
N LEU A 147 12.44 -26.02 27.86
CA LEU A 147 11.26 -26.09 27.01
C LEU A 147 10.72 -24.70 26.67
N VAL A 148 10.60 -23.80 27.66
CA VAL A 148 10.19 -22.40 27.43
C VAL A 148 11.18 -21.71 26.50
N SER A 149 12.48 -21.88 26.75
CA SER A 149 13.53 -21.25 25.94
C SER A 149 13.49 -21.74 24.49
N GLN A 150 13.38 -23.06 24.27
CA GLN A 150 13.37 -23.65 22.92
C GLN A 150 12.14 -23.20 22.14
N VAL A 151 10.94 -23.32 22.73
CA VAL A 151 9.68 -22.95 22.06
C VAL A 151 9.68 -21.48 21.66
N LEU A 152 10.05 -20.57 22.56
CA LEU A 152 10.14 -19.14 22.24
C LEU A 152 11.20 -18.82 21.19
N THR A 153 12.32 -19.56 21.18
CA THR A 153 13.37 -19.36 20.17
C THR A 153 12.85 -19.68 18.78
N PHE A 154 12.19 -20.83 18.60
CA PHE A 154 11.63 -21.22 17.30
C PHE A 154 10.48 -20.31 16.87
N ASP A 155 9.67 -19.83 17.83
CA ASP A 155 8.62 -18.85 17.59
C ASP A 155 9.19 -17.53 17.02
N TYR A 156 10.19 -16.95 17.71
CA TYR A 156 10.82 -15.71 17.25
C TYR A 156 11.60 -15.87 15.95
N LEU A 157 12.22 -17.02 15.69
CA LEU A 157 12.88 -17.29 14.42
C LEU A 157 11.87 -17.39 13.26
N GLY A 158 10.73 -18.04 13.48
CA GLY A 158 9.65 -18.14 12.50
C GLY A 158 9.07 -16.76 12.17
N ALA A 159 8.78 -15.98 13.21
CA ALA A 159 8.30 -14.60 13.08
C ALA A 159 9.31 -13.72 12.33
N LEU A 160 10.60 -13.79 12.65
CA LEU A 160 11.63 -13.01 11.95
C LEU A 160 11.75 -13.38 10.47
N ALA A 161 11.75 -14.68 10.15
CA ALA A 161 11.85 -15.14 8.76
C ALA A 161 10.70 -14.60 7.92
N VAL A 162 9.48 -14.63 8.46
CA VAL A 162 8.28 -14.13 7.79
C VAL A 162 8.25 -12.61 7.72
N SER A 163 8.59 -11.88 8.79
CA SER A 163 8.52 -10.41 8.77
C SER A 163 9.40 -9.80 7.68
N ILE A 164 10.52 -10.47 7.35
CA ILE A 164 11.42 -10.09 6.26
C ILE A 164 10.90 -10.62 4.91
N ALA A 165 10.54 -11.91 4.85
CA ALA A 165 10.11 -12.53 3.59
C ALA A 165 8.77 -11.98 3.08
N PHE A 166 7.88 -11.53 3.97
CA PHE A 166 6.54 -11.05 3.64
C PHE A 166 6.55 -9.87 2.67
N PRO A 167 7.19 -8.71 2.97
CA PRO A 167 7.25 -7.59 2.05
C PRO A 167 8.23 -7.78 0.89
N LEU A 168 9.29 -8.58 1.05
CA LEU A 168 10.37 -8.69 0.06
C LEU A 168 10.16 -9.79 -0.98
N LEU A 169 9.48 -10.88 -0.62
CA LEU A 169 9.37 -12.09 -1.44
C LEU A 169 7.92 -12.54 -1.62
N LEU A 170 7.19 -12.74 -0.52
CA LEU A 170 5.88 -13.41 -0.54
C LEU A 170 4.83 -12.54 -1.25
N VAL A 171 4.60 -11.31 -0.76
CA VAL A 171 3.58 -10.43 -1.35
C VAL A 171 3.94 -10.01 -2.78
N PRO A 172 5.19 -9.62 -3.11
CA PRO A 172 5.54 -9.23 -4.48
C PRO A 172 5.42 -10.35 -5.52
N GLN A 173 5.73 -11.61 -5.15
CA GLN A 173 5.73 -12.71 -6.11
C GLN A 173 4.42 -13.51 -6.15
N LEU A 174 3.78 -13.72 -5.00
CA LEU A 174 2.58 -14.55 -4.89
C LEU A 174 1.30 -13.70 -4.78
N GLY A 175 1.40 -12.46 -4.29
CA GLY A 175 0.25 -11.64 -3.90
C GLY A 175 -0.33 -12.04 -2.54
N MET A 176 -1.22 -11.20 -2.00
CA MET A 176 -1.76 -11.37 -0.64
C MET A 176 -2.58 -12.65 -0.46
N ILE A 177 -3.47 -12.97 -1.42
CA ILE A 177 -4.37 -14.13 -1.31
C ILE A 177 -3.58 -15.46 -1.34
N ARG A 178 -2.69 -15.64 -2.32
CA ARG A 178 -1.87 -16.86 -2.41
C ARG A 178 -0.91 -17.00 -1.25
N THR A 179 -0.38 -15.89 -0.72
CA THR A 179 0.48 -15.92 0.47
C THR A 179 -0.28 -16.49 1.67
N GLY A 180 -1.50 -15.99 1.95
CA GLY A 180 -2.34 -16.55 3.02
C GLY A 180 -2.63 -18.04 2.81
N LEU A 181 -3.06 -18.43 1.61
CA LEU A 181 -3.41 -19.81 1.29
C LEU A 181 -2.21 -20.77 1.35
N LEU A 182 -1.01 -20.33 0.94
CA LEU A 182 0.23 -21.09 1.06
C LEU A 182 0.55 -21.42 2.51
N PHE A 183 0.48 -20.42 3.39
CA PHE A 183 0.71 -20.63 4.82
C PHE A 183 -0.41 -21.47 5.45
N GLY A 184 -1.65 -21.34 4.96
CA GLY A 184 -2.73 -22.26 5.30
C GLY A 184 -2.39 -23.71 4.97
N LEU A 185 -1.86 -23.97 3.77
CA LEU A 185 -1.41 -25.30 3.36
C LEU A 185 -0.24 -25.82 4.21
N MET A 186 0.72 -24.96 4.56
CA MET A 186 1.83 -25.31 5.46
C MET A 186 1.32 -25.69 6.86
N ASN A 187 0.36 -24.93 7.40
CA ASN A 187 -0.25 -25.23 8.70
C ASN A 187 -1.08 -26.53 8.66
N ALA A 188 -1.81 -26.78 7.58
CA ALA A 188 -2.50 -28.05 7.36
C ALA A 188 -1.51 -29.23 7.21
N ALA A 189 -0.33 -29.01 6.61
CA ALA A 189 0.72 -30.02 6.53
C ALA A 189 1.30 -30.34 7.92
N VAL A 190 1.47 -29.33 8.79
CA VAL A 190 1.83 -29.54 10.21
C VAL A 190 0.76 -30.38 10.92
N ALA A 191 -0.52 -30.12 10.68
CA ALA A 191 -1.60 -30.95 11.20
C ALA A 191 -1.49 -32.42 10.73
N VAL A 192 -1.26 -32.66 9.43
CA VAL A 192 -1.05 -34.02 8.90
C VAL A 192 0.16 -34.70 9.54
N TRP A 193 1.25 -33.95 9.73
CA TRP A 193 2.43 -34.46 10.41
C TRP A 193 2.13 -34.86 11.86
N ALA A 194 1.40 -34.02 12.60
CA ALA A 194 0.97 -34.30 13.97
C ALA A 194 0.03 -35.53 14.02
N LEU A 195 -0.89 -35.66 13.06
CA LEU A 195 -1.76 -36.84 12.93
C LEU A 195 -0.95 -38.13 12.79
N TRP A 196 0.11 -38.10 11.97
CA TRP A 196 1.01 -39.25 11.80
C TRP A 196 1.80 -39.56 13.08
N LEU A 197 2.33 -38.52 13.73
CA LEU A 197 3.12 -38.63 14.96
C LEU A 197 2.33 -39.21 16.13
N PHE A 198 1.10 -38.73 16.35
CA PHE A 198 0.24 -39.13 17.47
C PHE A 198 -0.78 -40.21 17.08
N ARG A 199 -0.54 -40.94 15.99
CA ARG A 199 -1.53 -41.89 15.45
C ARG A 199 -2.00 -42.95 16.46
N HIS A 200 -1.18 -43.32 17.43
CA HIS A 200 -1.55 -44.33 18.44
C HIS A 200 -2.27 -43.74 19.66
N GLU A 201 -2.28 -42.41 19.83
CA GLU A 201 -2.90 -41.72 20.98
C GLU A 201 -4.29 -41.16 20.65
N LEU A 202 -4.68 -41.15 19.37
CA LEU A 202 -5.93 -40.55 18.90
C LEU A 202 -7.08 -41.57 18.85
N ARG A 203 -8.17 -41.27 19.57
CA ARG A 203 -9.37 -42.14 19.63
C ARG A 203 -10.17 -42.23 18.32
N ARG A 204 -10.04 -41.27 17.39
CA ARG A 204 -10.86 -41.16 16.16
C ARG A 204 -10.01 -40.79 14.93
N LEU A 205 -8.99 -41.59 14.64
CA LEU A 205 -8.03 -41.34 13.54
C LEU A 205 -8.70 -41.07 12.19
N GLY A 206 -9.69 -41.88 11.80
CA GLY A 206 -10.36 -41.72 10.50
C GLY A 206 -11.05 -40.38 10.33
N ALA A 207 -11.69 -39.86 11.39
CA ALA A 207 -12.34 -38.56 11.36
C ALA A 207 -11.33 -37.40 11.25
N HIS A 208 -10.19 -37.53 11.93
CA HIS A 208 -9.11 -36.56 11.87
C HIS A 208 -8.38 -36.58 10.51
N ALA A 209 -8.17 -37.77 9.93
CA ALA A 209 -7.61 -37.93 8.60
C ALA A 209 -8.52 -37.32 7.52
N LEU A 210 -9.84 -37.59 7.61
CA LEU A 210 -10.82 -36.98 6.71
C LEU A 210 -10.83 -35.45 6.84
N ALA A 211 -10.78 -34.91 8.06
CA ALA A 211 -10.70 -33.46 8.27
C ALA A 211 -9.44 -32.85 7.64
N CYS A 212 -8.28 -33.48 7.79
CA CYS A 212 -7.05 -33.03 7.14
C CYS A 212 -7.17 -33.04 5.61
N ALA A 213 -7.71 -34.12 5.05
CA ALA A 213 -7.90 -34.24 3.60
C ALA A 213 -8.84 -33.16 3.07
N LEU A 214 -9.97 -32.91 3.74
CA LEU A 214 -10.94 -31.88 3.34
C LEU A 214 -10.33 -30.47 3.40
N VAL A 215 -9.60 -30.14 4.47
CA VAL A 215 -8.95 -28.83 4.62
C VAL A 215 -7.87 -28.63 3.54
N LEU A 216 -7.01 -29.63 3.31
CA LEU A 216 -5.99 -29.57 2.27
C LEU A 216 -6.60 -29.41 0.87
N LEU A 217 -7.64 -30.18 0.54
CA LEU A 217 -8.33 -30.08 -0.75
C LEU A 217 -8.97 -28.70 -0.92
N THR A 218 -9.61 -28.17 0.13
CA THR A 218 -10.25 -26.86 0.09
C THR A 218 -9.22 -25.74 -0.13
N LEU A 219 -8.13 -25.75 0.64
CA LEU A 219 -7.07 -24.76 0.52
C LEU A 219 -6.31 -24.87 -0.81
N ALA A 220 -6.06 -26.08 -1.30
CA ALA A 220 -5.40 -26.30 -2.59
C ALA A 220 -6.29 -25.84 -3.75
N ALA A 221 -7.60 -26.15 -3.71
CA ALA A 221 -8.55 -25.66 -4.70
C ALA A 221 -8.63 -24.12 -4.68
N ALA A 222 -8.69 -23.50 -3.50
CA ALA A 222 -8.66 -22.05 -3.36
C ALA A 222 -7.35 -21.45 -3.87
N PHE A 223 -6.20 -22.11 -3.66
CA PHE A 223 -4.89 -21.65 -4.13
C PHE A 223 -4.80 -21.63 -5.67
N VAL A 224 -5.31 -22.67 -6.32
CA VAL A 224 -5.39 -22.74 -7.79
C VAL A 224 -6.37 -21.70 -8.34
N LEU A 225 -7.48 -21.46 -7.64
CA LEU A 225 -8.50 -20.47 -8.03
C LEU A 225 -8.16 -19.03 -7.59
N ALA A 226 -7.04 -18.81 -6.90
CA ALA A 226 -6.72 -17.53 -6.27
C ALA A 226 -6.72 -16.37 -7.27
N ASP A 227 -6.13 -16.55 -8.46
CA ASP A 227 -6.11 -15.50 -9.50
C ASP A 227 -7.54 -15.13 -9.92
N ARG A 228 -8.43 -16.11 -10.08
CA ARG A 228 -9.84 -15.85 -10.44
C ARG A 228 -10.57 -15.13 -9.32
N ILE A 229 -10.27 -15.46 -8.06
CA ILE A 229 -10.85 -14.77 -6.89
C ILE A 229 -10.41 -13.30 -6.89
N THR A 230 -9.13 -13.05 -7.13
CA THR A 230 -8.59 -11.68 -7.24
C THR A 230 -9.25 -10.94 -8.39
N THR A 231 -9.27 -11.49 -9.61
CA THR A 231 -9.87 -10.80 -10.76
C THR A 231 -11.37 -10.59 -10.60
N LEU A 232 -12.13 -11.56 -10.08
CA LEU A 232 -13.59 -11.38 -9.86
C LEU A 232 -13.91 -10.29 -8.82
N ALA A 233 -13.07 -10.17 -7.80
CA ALA A 233 -13.22 -9.10 -6.82
C ALA A 233 -12.79 -7.73 -7.38
N GLU A 234 -11.72 -7.70 -8.18
CA GLU A 234 -11.25 -6.49 -8.87
C GLU A 234 -12.24 -6.01 -9.96
N ASP A 235 -12.75 -6.91 -10.80
CA ASP A 235 -13.71 -6.59 -11.88
C ASP A 235 -15.03 -6.00 -11.36
N LYS A 236 -15.37 -6.24 -10.08
CA LYS A 236 -16.53 -5.60 -9.44
C LYS A 236 -16.16 -4.29 -8.76
N PHE A 237 -14.91 -4.13 -8.37
CA PHE A 237 -14.38 -2.88 -7.84
C PHE A 237 -14.26 -1.81 -8.94
N TYR A 238 -13.89 -2.22 -10.16
CA TYR A 238 -13.80 -1.32 -11.31
C TYR A 238 -15.06 -1.42 -12.20
N GLN A 239 -15.63 -0.28 -12.60
CA GLN A 239 -16.86 -0.27 -13.42
C GLN A 239 -16.66 -0.80 -14.85
N ASP A 240 -15.43 -0.77 -15.35
CA ASP A 240 -15.06 -1.09 -16.72
C ASP A 240 -14.10 -2.29 -16.76
N ARG A 241 -14.02 -2.96 -17.92
CA ARG A 241 -13.16 -4.14 -18.11
C ARG A 241 -11.69 -3.78 -17.90
N ILE A 242 -10.99 -4.56 -17.08
CA ILE A 242 -9.53 -4.47 -16.91
C ILE A 242 -8.84 -4.92 -18.20
N ILE A 243 -8.03 -4.05 -18.80
CA ILE A 243 -7.22 -4.36 -19.99
C ILE A 243 -5.73 -4.56 -19.67
N PHE A 244 -5.27 -4.01 -18.56
CA PHE A 244 -3.92 -4.18 -18.06
C PHE A 244 -3.93 -4.16 -16.53
N SER A 245 -3.11 -5.02 -15.94
CA SER A 245 -2.92 -5.04 -14.49
C SER A 245 -1.50 -5.50 -14.17
N ALA A 246 -0.79 -4.73 -13.36
CA ALA A 246 0.56 -5.05 -12.90
C ALA A 246 0.75 -4.62 -11.45
N THR A 247 1.59 -5.33 -10.72
CA THR A 247 2.02 -4.95 -9.37
C THR A 247 3.50 -4.64 -9.40
N SER A 248 3.88 -3.46 -8.93
CA SER A 248 5.27 -3.09 -8.64
C SER A 248 5.53 -3.12 -7.13
N PRO A 249 6.78 -3.02 -6.68
CA PRO A 249 7.10 -2.81 -5.26
C PRO A 249 6.49 -1.52 -4.67
N TYR A 250 6.03 -0.59 -5.51
CA TYR A 250 5.50 0.71 -5.10
C TYR A 250 3.97 0.74 -5.10
N GLN A 251 3.33 0.08 -6.07
CA GLN A 251 1.88 0.19 -6.29
C GLN A 251 1.31 -0.89 -7.20
N ARG A 252 -0.01 -1.07 -7.11
CA ARG A 252 -0.84 -1.81 -8.06
C ARG A 252 -1.31 -0.88 -9.15
N ILE A 253 -0.95 -1.17 -10.39
CA ILE A 253 -1.33 -0.42 -11.60
C ILE A 253 -2.44 -1.20 -12.31
N VAL A 254 -3.60 -0.58 -12.47
CA VAL A 254 -4.73 -1.17 -13.20
C VAL A 254 -5.19 -0.17 -14.27
N VAL A 255 -5.31 -0.64 -15.51
CA VAL A 255 -5.93 0.13 -16.59
C VAL A 255 -7.20 -0.57 -17.01
N THR A 256 -8.30 0.18 -17.04
CA THR A 256 -9.57 -0.29 -17.57
C THR A 256 -9.91 0.41 -18.87
N HIS A 257 -10.76 -0.24 -19.66
CA HIS A 257 -11.30 0.33 -20.89
C HIS A 257 -12.81 0.11 -20.95
N GLY A 258 -13.54 1.20 -21.18
CA GLY A 258 -14.99 1.20 -21.28
C GLY A 258 -15.49 2.23 -22.30
N SER A 259 -16.79 2.55 -22.22
CA SER A 259 -17.43 3.51 -23.14
C SER A 259 -16.85 4.93 -23.03
N ALA A 260 -16.24 5.27 -21.89
CA ALA A 260 -15.59 6.56 -21.63
C ALA A 260 -14.09 6.58 -21.97
N GLY A 261 -13.56 5.54 -22.63
CA GLY A 261 -12.15 5.39 -22.95
C GLY A 261 -11.35 4.68 -21.85
N HIS A 262 -10.05 4.96 -21.81
CA HIS A 262 -9.12 4.39 -20.84
C HIS A 262 -9.16 5.11 -19.49
N ARG A 263 -9.02 4.35 -18.40
CA ARG A 263 -8.86 4.87 -17.04
C ARG A 263 -7.69 4.19 -16.35
N LEU A 264 -6.86 4.97 -15.68
CA LEU A 264 -5.75 4.46 -14.87
C LEU A 264 -6.13 4.52 -13.39
N PHE A 265 -5.89 3.42 -12.69
CA PHE A 265 -6.03 3.32 -11.25
C PHE A 265 -4.70 2.90 -10.63
N LEU A 266 -4.29 3.61 -9.58
CA LEU A 266 -3.13 3.26 -8.75
C LEU A 266 -3.62 2.95 -7.34
N ASN A 267 -3.38 1.73 -6.87
CA ASN A 267 -3.91 1.21 -5.61
C ASN A 267 -5.43 1.43 -5.46
N GLY A 268 -6.17 1.30 -6.55
CA GLY A 268 -7.63 1.51 -6.59
C GLY A 268 -8.08 2.96 -6.76
N ASN A 269 -7.20 3.96 -6.65
CA ASN A 269 -7.55 5.37 -6.83
C ASN A 269 -7.41 5.79 -8.29
N LEU A 270 -8.45 6.42 -8.86
CA LEU A 270 -8.42 6.93 -10.23
C LEU A 270 -7.36 8.03 -10.38
N GLN A 271 -6.44 7.88 -11.34
CA GLN A 271 -5.36 8.84 -11.62
C GLN A 271 -5.59 9.65 -12.89
N PHE A 272 -6.30 9.09 -13.88
CA PHE A 272 -6.85 9.87 -14.98
C PHE A 272 -7.97 9.09 -15.69
N ALA A 273 -8.80 9.82 -16.43
CA ALA A 273 -9.67 9.27 -17.45
C ALA A 273 -9.38 9.95 -18.80
N GLU A 274 -9.23 9.15 -19.86
CA GLU A 274 -8.87 9.63 -21.21
C GLU A 274 -9.80 10.76 -21.70
N ARG A 275 -11.08 10.68 -21.35
CA ARG A 275 -12.09 11.65 -21.80
C ARG A 275 -11.80 13.07 -21.33
N ASP A 276 -11.21 13.27 -20.16
CA ASP A 276 -11.09 14.57 -19.50
C ASP A 276 -9.70 14.89 -18.91
N GLU A 277 -8.71 14.00 -19.03
CA GLU A 277 -7.32 14.25 -18.59
C GLU A 277 -6.74 15.56 -19.16
N TYR A 278 -7.16 15.95 -20.37
CA TYR A 278 -6.71 17.19 -20.99
C TYR A 278 -7.06 18.42 -20.13
N ARG A 279 -8.18 18.41 -19.39
CA ARG A 279 -8.54 19.51 -18.50
C ARG A 279 -7.59 19.59 -17.31
N TYR A 280 -7.18 18.45 -16.79
CA TYR A 280 -6.22 18.34 -15.69
C TYR A 280 -4.83 18.80 -16.14
N HIS A 281 -4.28 18.21 -17.20
CA HIS A 281 -2.92 18.51 -17.64
C HIS A 281 -2.77 19.91 -18.24
N GLU A 282 -3.78 20.43 -18.96
CA GLU A 282 -3.74 21.82 -19.42
C GLU A 282 -3.72 22.78 -18.24
N ALA A 283 -4.58 22.56 -17.23
CA ALA A 283 -4.63 23.37 -16.02
C ALA A 283 -3.34 23.28 -15.20
N LEU A 284 -2.76 22.09 -15.06
CA LEU A 284 -1.52 21.88 -14.33
C LEU A 284 -0.31 22.58 -14.98
N VAL A 285 -0.19 22.51 -16.31
CA VAL A 285 1.04 22.90 -17.00
C VAL A 285 1.04 24.35 -17.48
N HIS A 286 -0.01 24.78 -18.17
CA HIS A 286 0.05 26.02 -18.95
C HIS A 286 0.09 27.31 -18.12
N PRO A 287 -0.60 27.45 -16.97
CA PRO A 287 -0.53 28.67 -16.16
C PRO A 287 0.90 29.03 -15.75
N ALA A 288 1.69 28.04 -15.31
CA ALA A 288 3.08 28.26 -14.91
C ALA A 288 4.03 28.43 -16.11
N MET A 289 3.88 27.58 -17.14
CA MET A 289 4.74 27.62 -18.33
C MET A 289 4.58 28.92 -19.12
N ALA A 290 3.35 29.38 -19.32
CA ALA A 290 3.07 30.63 -20.03
C ALA A 290 3.53 31.86 -19.23
N ALA A 291 3.37 31.86 -17.89
CA ALA A 291 3.83 32.96 -17.04
C ALA A 291 5.37 33.05 -16.95
N GLN A 292 6.08 31.93 -17.11
CA GLN A 292 7.54 31.94 -17.21
C GLN A 292 7.99 32.68 -18.50
N GLY A 293 7.28 32.47 -19.61
CA GLY A 293 7.43 33.17 -20.88
C GLY A 293 8.22 32.38 -21.93
N ALA A 294 9.40 31.87 -21.59
CA ALA A 294 10.24 31.08 -22.49
C ALA A 294 11.04 30.00 -21.72
N PRO A 295 10.35 29.02 -21.09
CA PRO A 295 11.02 28.04 -20.24
C PRO A 295 11.89 27.12 -21.08
N LYS A 296 13.11 26.86 -20.61
CA LYS A 296 14.12 26.02 -21.28
C LYS A 296 14.33 24.70 -20.56
N LYS A 297 14.56 24.76 -19.24
CA LYS A 297 14.77 23.58 -18.39
C LYS A 297 13.54 23.34 -17.52
N VAL A 298 12.86 22.22 -17.73
CA VAL A 298 11.66 21.85 -16.96
C VAL A 298 11.91 20.56 -16.20
N ALA A 299 11.46 20.49 -14.95
CA ALA A 299 11.39 19.23 -14.19
C ALA A 299 9.92 18.84 -13.96
N VAL A 300 9.64 17.55 -14.03
CA VAL A 300 8.36 16.95 -13.64
C VAL A 300 8.64 15.93 -12.55
N LEU A 301 8.01 16.10 -11.39
CA LEU A 301 8.12 15.19 -10.25
C LEU A 301 6.81 14.42 -10.14
N GLY A 302 6.85 13.09 -10.33
CA GLY A 302 5.67 12.27 -10.58
C GLY A 302 5.30 12.26 -12.06
N GLY A 303 4.00 12.14 -12.40
CA GLY A 303 3.52 12.22 -13.78
C GLY A 303 4.08 11.15 -14.73
N GLY A 304 4.32 9.93 -14.22
CA GLY A 304 4.91 8.82 -14.98
C GLY A 304 4.14 8.37 -16.22
N ASP A 305 2.89 8.80 -16.38
CA ASP A 305 2.06 8.62 -17.58
C ASP A 305 2.49 9.50 -18.77
N GLY A 306 3.22 10.59 -18.52
CA GLY A 306 3.78 11.48 -19.53
C GLY A 306 2.80 12.49 -20.14
N MET A 307 1.56 12.61 -19.66
CA MET A 307 0.59 13.58 -20.19
C MET A 307 0.98 15.02 -19.82
N ALA A 308 1.51 15.27 -18.60
CA ALA A 308 2.10 16.57 -18.28
C ALA A 308 3.27 16.92 -19.23
N VAL A 309 4.12 15.93 -19.54
CA VAL A 309 5.25 16.09 -20.48
C VAL A 309 4.75 16.42 -21.89
N ARG A 310 3.64 15.81 -22.33
CA ARG A 310 2.99 16.12 -23.62
C ARG A 310 2.65 17.61 -23.72
N GLU A 311 2.07 18.18 -22.67
CA GLU A 311 1.71 19.60 -22.62
C GLU A 311 2.95 20.52 -22.56
N ILE A 312 3.98 20.12 -21.80
CA ILE A 312 5.25 20.86 -21.70
C ILE A 312 5.93 20.95 -23.08
N LEU A 313 5.95 19.86 -23.84
CA LEU A 313 6.60 19.80 -25.15
C LEU A 313 5.91 20.66 -26.24
N LYS A 314 4.72 21.21 -25.98
CA LYS A 314 4.09 22.20 -26.87
C LYS A 314 4.83 23.53 -26.91
N TYR A 315 5.70 23.82 -25.94
CA TYR A 315 6.49 25.05 -25.88
C TYR A 315 7.82 24.91 -26.65
N PRO A 316 8.03 25.66 -27.75
CA PRO A 316 9.23 25.52 -28.57
C PRO A 316 10.53 25.87 -27.84
N SER A 317 10.45 26.75 -26.84
CA SER A 317 11.60 27.18 -26.02
C SER A 317 12.18 26.08 -25.14
N VAL A 318 11.42 25.01 -24.89
CA VAL A 318 11.86 23.91 -24.01
C VAL A 318 13.02 23.18 -24.67
N GLU A 319 14.16 23.17 -23.99
CA GLU A 319 15.40 22.51 -24.41
C GLU A 319 15.51 21.12 -23.77
N SER A 320 15.09 20.98 -22.50
CA SER A 320 15.15 19.71 -21.77
C SER A 320 14.03 19.57 -20.74
N VAL A 321 13.49 18.35 -20.61
CA VAL A 321 12.54 17.95 -19.57
C VAL A 321 13.14 16.81 -18.76
N THR A 322 13.26 16.96 -17.44
CA THR A 322 13.64 15.87 -16.55
C THR A 322 12.40 15.33 -15.85
N LEU A 323 12.00 14.09 -16.16
CA LEU A 323 10.89 13.39 -15.52
C LEU A 323 11.44 12.50 -14.40
N VAL A 324 11.03 12.76 -13.16
CA VAL A 324 11.43 12.00 -11.97
C VAL A 324 10.23 11.22 -11.47
N GLU A 325 10.23 9.91 -11.72
CA GLU A 325 9.15 9.00 -11.38
C GLU A 325 9.66 7.86 -10.49
N LEU A 326 8.96 7.56 -9.40
CA LEU A 326 9.38 6.51 -8.47
C LEU A 326 9.31 5.12 -9.11
N ASP A 327 8.24 4.83 -9.85
CA ASP A 327 7.93 3.51 -10.36
C ASP A 327 8.35 3.34 -11.83
N PRO A 328 9.40 2.55 -12.14
CA PRO A 328 9.80 2.29 -13.52
C PRO A 328 8.75 1.51 -14.33
N ASN A 329 7.79 0.83 -13.69
CA ASN A 329 6.71 0.18 -14.41
C ASN A 329 5.76 1.21 -15.04
N MET A 330 5.56 2.37 -14.40
CA MET A 330 4.74 3.45 -14.97
C MET A 330 5.36 4.00 -16.25
N THR A 331 6.62 4.42 -16.19
CA THR A 331 7.30 5.00 -17.36
C THR A 331 7.46 3.99 -18.48
N ARG A 332 7.75 2.72 -18.17
CA ARG A 332 7.82 1.66 -19.18
C ARG A 332 6.46 1.42 -19.83
N LEU A 333 5.40 1.29 -19.04
CA LEU A 333 4.05 1.04 -19.54
C LEU A 333 3.61 2.14 -20.52
N PHE A 334 3.79 3.41 -20.16
CA PHE A 334 3.41 4.56 -20.98
C PHE A 334 4.40 4.90 -22.10
N THR A 335 5.50 4.16 -22.22
CA THR A 335 6.46 4.26 -23.33
C THR A 335 6.28 3.12 -24.33
N GLU A 336 6.14 1.88 -23.84
CA GLU A 336 6.20 0.66 -24.65
C GLU A 336 4.81 0.18 -25.11
N HIS A 337 3.76 0.37 -24.30
CA HIS A 337 2.43 -0.09 -24.66
C HIS A 337 1.76 0.90 -25.62
N GLU A 338 1.61 0.52 -26.89
CA GLU A 338 1.16 1.41 -27.98
C GLU A 338 -0.10 2.23 -27.64
N THR A 339 -1.13 1.59 -27.10
CA THR A 339 -2.39 2.27 -26.73
C THR A 339 -2.19 3.35 -25.66
N LEU A 340 -1.30 3.13 -24.69
CA LEU A 340 -1.09 4.07 -23.58
C LEU A 340 -0.09 5.16 -23.97
N ALA A 341 0.93 4.80 -24.76
CA ALA A 341 1.82 5.76 -25.39
C ALA A 341 1.08 6.71 -26.35
N ALA A 342 -0.02 6.25 -26.98
CA ALA A 342 -0.86 7.11 -27.79
C ALA A 342 -1.54 8.21 -26.95
N LEU A 343 -1.93 7.92 -25.70
CA LEU A 343 -2.57 8.90 -24.81
C LEU A 343 -1.65 10.08 -24.46
N ASN A 344 -0.36 9.80 -24.24
CA ASN A 344 0.64 10.86 -24.01
C ASN A 344 1.27 11.41 -25.30
N GLY A 345 0.81 10.97 -26.48
CA GLY A 345 1.33 11.41 -27.77
C GLY A 345 2.80 11.03 -28.02
N GLY A 346 3.29 9.98 -27.38
CA GLY A 346 4.69 9.57 -27.45
C GLY A 346 5.66 10.52 -26.75
N SER A 347 5.17 11.38 -25.84
CA SER A 347 5.96 12.42 -25.16
C SER A 347 7.22 11.87 -24.49
N LEU A 348 7.13 10.69 -23.87
CA LEU A 348 8.23 10.02 -23.17
C LEU A 348 9.36 9.54 -24.09
N LYS A 349 9.11 9.43 -25.41
CA LYS A 349 10.12 9.07 -26.42
C LYS A 349 10.84 10.29 -27.00
N SER A 350 10.45 11.50 -26.62
CA SER A 350 11.07 12.72 -27.11
C SER A 350 12.56 12.78 -26.72
N PRO A 351 13.47 13.17 -27.64
CA PRO A 351 14.90 13.32 -27.31
C PRO A 351 15.18 14.42 -26.28
N LYS A 352 14.20 15.30 -26.01
CA LYS A 352 14.28 16.33 -24.96
C LYS A 352 13.99 15.78 -23.56
N VAL A 353 13.47 14.56 -23.44
CA VAL A 353 13.01 13.99 -22.17
C VAL A 353 14.06 13.05 -21.60
N ARG A 354 14.45 13.30 -20.36
CA ARG A 354 15.28 12.40 -19.56
C ARG A 354 14.45 11.85 -18.41
N ILE A 355 14.25 10.53 -18.41
CA ILE A 355 13.55 9.81 -17.35
C ILE A 355 14.57 9.41 -16.28
N VAL A 356 14.27 9.71 -15.02
CA VAL A 356 15.06 9.33 -13.85
C VAL A 356 14.15 8.57 -12.89
N ASN A 357 14.32 7.25 -12.81
CA ASN A 357 13.51 6.43 -11.92
C ASN A 357 14.07 6.43 -10.49
N THR A 358 13.56 7.29 -9.62
CA THR A 358 14.02 7.46 -8.23
C THR A 358 12.98 8.20 -7.39
N ASP A 359 13.12 8.15 -6.07
CA ASP A 359 12.34 8.98 -5.14
C ASP A 359 12.65 10.47 -5.35
N ALA A 360 11.61 11.27 -5.60
CA ALA A 360 11.74 12.70 -5.90
C ALA A 360 12.32 13.51 -4.72
N PHE A 361 12.01 13.12 -3.48
CA PHE A 361 12.60 13.76 -2.29
C PHE A 361 14.11 13.54 -2.28
N GLN A 362 14.56 12.29 -2.49
CA GLN A 362 16.00 11.97 -2.58
C GLN A 362 16.68 12.68 -3.75
N TRP A 363 16.02 12.76 -4.90
CA TRP A 363 16.56 13.43 -6.09
C TRP A 363 16.77 14.94 -5.86
N LEU A 364 15.84 15.61 -5.17
CA LEU A 364 15.98 17.02 -4.81
C LEU A 364 17.10 17.29 -3.79
N GLN A 365 17.45 16.31 -2.94
CA GLN A 365 18.57 16.43 -1.99
C GLN A 365 19.93 16.42 -2.69
N GLN A 366 20.02 15.76 -3.85
CA GLN A 366 21.25 15.72 -4.61
C GLN A 366 21.55 17.10 -5.22
N ALA A 367 22.82 17.47 -5.28
CA ALA A 367 23.24 18.66 -6.01
C ALA A 367 22.90 18.50 -7.50
N GLY A 368 22.44 19.56 -8.14
CA GLY A 368 22.14 19.52 -9.57
C GLY A 368 21.57 20.83 -10.09
N ASP A 369 21.19 20.80 -11.37
CA ASP A 369 20.69 21.96 -12.11
C ASP A 369 19.44 22.59 -11.49
N SER A 370 19.32 23.90 -11.67
CA SER A 370 18.09 24.64 -11.45
C SER A 370 17.17 24.59 -12.67
N PHE A 371 15.87 24.71 -12.45
CA PHE A 371 14.84 24.63 -13.48
C PHE A 371 14.04 25.94 -13.59
N ASP A 372 13.61 26.24 -14.80
CA ASP A 372 12.73 27.37 -15.11
C ASP A 372 11.30 27.08 -14.63
N VAL A 373 10.87 25.84 -14.79
CA VAL A 373 9.57 25.37 -14.30
C VAL A 373 9.73 24.00 -13.63
N ILE A 374 9.09 23.82 -12.47
CA ILE A 374 8.98 22.52 -11.79
C ILE A 374 7.49 22.16 -11.68
N VAL A 375 7.07 21.08 -12.32
CA VAL A 375 5.71 20.54 -12.22
C VAL A 375 5.72 19.40 -11.20
N VAL A 376 4.85 19.47 -10.20
CA VAL A 376 4.68 18.45 -9.16
C VAL A 376 3.33 17.78 -9.34
N ASP A 377 3.38 16.55 -9.82
CA ASP A 377 2.24 15.74 -10.25
C ASP A 377 2.24 14.40 -9.49
N PHE A 378 2.16 14.50 -8.17
CA PHE A 378 2.10 13.35 -7.28
C PHE A 378 0.65 12.97 -6.97
N PRO A 379 0.36 11.69 -6.66
CA PRO A 379 -0.94 11.31 -6.11
C PRO A 379 -1.26 12.04 -4.80
N ASP A 380 -2.53 12.10 -4.46
CA ASP A 380 -2.99 12.71 -3.20
C ASP A 380 -2.36 12.02 -1.96
N PRO A 381 -2.13 12.75 -0.86
CA PRO A 381 -1.38 12.32 0.32
C PRO A 381 -2.18 11.35 1.21
N THR A 382 -2.54 10.20 0.67
CA THR A 382 -3.33 9.14 1.32
C THR A 382 -2.59 8.36 2.40
N ASN A 383 -1.27 8.50 2.48
CA ASN A 383 -0.42 7.83 3.48
C ASN A 383 0.85 8.66 3.73
N PHE A 384 1.59 8.30 4.79
CA PHE A 384 2.82 9.00 5.20
C PHE A 384 3.97 8.91 4.20
N ALA A 385 3.98 7.91 3.31
CA ALA A 385 5.01 7.78 2.28
C ALA A 385 4.83 8.82 1.16
N ILE A 386 3.59 9.16 0.82
CA ILE A 386 3.25 10.26 -0.11
C ILE A 386 3.23 11.60 0.63
N GLY A 387 2.71 11.64 1.86
CA GLY A 387 2.60 12.84 2.69
C GLY A 387 3.93 13.56 2.90
N LYS A 388 5.06 12.83 2.94
CA LYS A 388 6.41 13.42 3.01
C LYS A 388 6.71 14.36 1.83
N LEU A 389 6.14 14.10 0.65
CA LEU A 389 6.33 14.88 -0.57
C LEU A 389 5.58 16.22 -0.56
N TYR A 390 4.70 16.43 0.43
CA TYR A 390 3.95 17.68 0.62
C TYR A 390 4.41 18.45 1.86
N THR A 391 5.63 18.19 2.34
CA THR A 391 6.15 18.82 3.56
C THR A 391 6.94 20.09 3.26
N ASN A 392 7.07 20.95 4.26
CA ASN A 392 7.94 22.13 4.18
C ASN A 392 9.40 21.75 3.83
N SER A 393 9.86 20.57 4.26
CA SER A 393 11.21 20.09 3.96
C SER A 393 11.36 19.74 2.48
N PHE A 394 10.33 19.16 1.86
CA PHE A 394 10.29 18.94 0.42
C PHE A 394 10.28 20.26 -0.35
N TYR A 395 9.41 21.21 0.03
CA TYR A 395 9.33 22.50 -0.67
C TYR A 395 10.60 23.36 -0.49
N ALA A 396 11.30 23.26 0.64
CA ALA A 396 12.58 23.91 0.83
C ALA A 396 13.69 23.34 -0.09
N LEU A 397 13.64 22.05 -0.41
CA LEU A 397 14.53 21.44 -1.40
C LEU A 397 14.12 21.81 -2.83
N LEU A 398 12.82 21.85 -3.11
CA LEU A 398 12.27 22.31 -4.39
C LEU A 398 12.73 23.74 -4.68
N ASP A 399 12.61 24.65 -3.71
CA ASP A 399 13.05 26.04 -3.85
C ASP A 399 14.52 26.13 -4.28
N LYS A 400 15.42 25.34 -3.69
CA LYS A 400 16.85 25.29 -4.07
C LYS A 400 17.09 24.87 -5.52
N ARG A 401 16.17 24.10 -6.12
CA ARG A 401 16.24 23.66 -7.52
C ARG A 401 15.45 24.58 -8.46
N LEU A 402 14.76 25.60 -7.94
CA LEU A 402 14.04 26.58 -8.74
C LEU A 402 14.97 27.73 -9.14
N SER A 403 14.98 28.09 -10.42
CA SER A 403 15.70 29.28 -10.91
C SER A 403 15.13 30.57 -10.28
N ALA A 404 15.89 31.66 -10.35
CA ALA A 404 15.51 32.93 -9.72
C ALA A 404 14.16 33.49 -10.21
N SER A 405 13.83 33.30 -11.49
CA SER A 405 12.57 33.69 -12.13
C SER A 405 11.59 32.54 -12.33
N GLY A 406 11.91 31.37 -11.78
CA GLY A 406 11.17 30.14 -12.03
C GLY A 406 9.81 30.07 -11.32
N TYR A 407 8.94 29.23 -11.86
CA TYR A 407 7.66 28.87 -11.26
C TYR A 407 7.63 27.38 -10.94
N ALA A 408 7.13 27.03 -9.77
CA ALA A 408 6.69 25.68 -9.49
C ALA A 408 5.17 25.63 -9.55
N VAL A 409 4.62 24.48 -9.93
CA VAL A 409 3.19 24.23 -9.91
C VAL A 409 2.94 22.86 -9.31
N ILE A 410 2.01 22.79 -8.38
CA ILE A 410 1.72 21.61 -7.58
C ILE A 410 0.24 21.29 -7.72
N GLN A 411 -0.12 20.03 -8.00
CA GLN A 411 -1.51 19.59 -7.83
C GLN A 411 -1.83 19.41 -6.34
N THR A 412 -3.00 19.86 -5.90
CA THR A 412 -3.29 20.02 -4.47
C THR A 412 -4.70 19.59 -4.08
N THR A 413 -5.16 18.43 -4.56
CA THR A 413 -6.50 17.87 -4.29
C THR A 413 -7.66 18.87 -4.52
N SER A 414 -8.85 18.57 -4.02
CA SER A 414 -10.05 19.40 -4.21
C SER A 414 -10.15 20.54 -3.18
N PRO A 415 -10.21 21.82 -3.60
CA PRO A 415 -10.47 22.95 -2.68
C PRO A 415 -11.93 23.00 -2.20
N LEU A 416 -12.83 22.26 -2.84
CA LEU A 416 -14.24 22.16 -2.45
C LEU A 416 -14.45 21.02 -1.44
N ILE A 417 -13.88 19.85 -1.70
CA ILE A 417 -14.12 18.64 -0.92
C ILE A 417 -13.10 18.49 0.21
N ALA A 418 -11.83 18.76 -0.09
CA ALA A 418 -10.72 18.69 0.85
C ALA A 418 -10.11 20.09 1.06
N ARG A 419 -11.00 21.04 1.38
CA ARG A 419 -10.69 22.46 1.50
C ARG A 419 -9.52 22.72 2.44
N LYS A 420 -9.53 22.14 3.66
CA LYS A 420 -8.45 22.33 4.61
C LYS A 420 -7.16 21.69 4.12
N SER A 421 -7.22 20.55 3.44
CA SER A 421 -6.05 19.89 2.83
C SER A 421 -5.42 20.75 1.73
N PHE A 422 -6.22 21.30 0.82
CA PHE A 422 -5.77 22.24 -0.22
C PHE A 422 -5.04 23.44 0.41
N TRP A 423 -5.65 24.11 1.39
CA TRP A 423 -5.06 25.27 2.05
C TRP A 423 -3.87 24.93 2.97
N THR A 424 -3.80 23.70 3.48
CA THR A 424 -2.62 23.16 4.19
C THR A 424 -1.41 23.11 3.26
N VAL A 425 -1.59 22.71 1.99
CA VAL A 425 -0.49 22.74 1.03
C VAL A 425 -0.02 24.17 0.76
N ALA A 426 -0.96 25.11 0.58
CA ALA A 426 -0.64 26.54 0.40
C ALA A 426 0.20 27.08 1.56
N GLU A 427 -0.27 26.90 2.80
CA GLU A 427 0.41 27.34 4.02
C GLU A 427 1.81 26.70 4.15
N THR A 428 1.92 25.43 3.77
CA THR A 428 3.19 24.71 3.83
C THR A 428 4.22 25.26 2.85
N ILE A 429 3.80 25.64 1.64
CA ILE A 429 4.67 26.27 0.64
C ILE A 429 5.09 27.68 1.11
N GLU A 430 4.16 28.48 1.64
CA GLU A 430 4.48 29.81 2.17
C GLU A 430 5.46 29.75 3.35
N SER A 431 5.41 28.69 4.16
CA SER A 431 6.32 28.50 5.31
C SER A 431 7.80 28.40 4.93
N VAL A 432 8.12 28.15 3.65
CA VAL A 432 9.50 28.14 3.13
C VAL A 432 9.89 29.44 2.41
N GLY A 433 9.03 30.47 2.45
CA GLY A 433 9.31 31.79 1.89
C GLY A 433 8.89 31.96 0.42
N LEU A 434 8.18 30.99 -0.15
CA LEU A 434 7.62 31.10 -1.50
C LEU A 434 6.25 31.83 -1.47
N GLN A 435 5.98 32.64 -2.49
CA GLN A 435 4.63 33.18 -2.72
C GLN A 435 3.79 32.13 -3.43
N VAL A 436 2.54 31.97 -2.99
CA VAL A 436 1.58 31.05 -3.60
C VAL A 436 0.53 31.80 -4.41
N THR A 437 0.10 31.20 -5.51
CA THR A 437 -1.05 31.64 -6.30
C THR A 437 -1.94 30.42 -6.55
N PRO A 438 -2.91 30.18 -5.65
CA PRO A 438 -3.85 29.07 -5.75
C PRO A 438 -4.84 29.29 -6.88
N TYR A 439 -5.29 28.21 -7.52
CA TYR A 439 -6.30 28.21 -8.57
C TYR A 439 -6.96 26.82 -8.65
N HIS A 440 -8.06 26.70 -9.39
CA HIS A 440 -8.78 25.43 -9.52
C HIS A 440 -9.42 25.27 -10.90
N ALA A 441 -9.74 24.04 -11.25
CA ALA A 441 -10.48 23.69 -12.45
C ALA A 441 -11.40 22.49 -12.19
N HIS A 442 -12.60 22.53 -12.78
CA HIS A 442 -13.49 21.38 -12.79
C HIS A 442 -12.98 20.30 -13.76
N VAL A 443 -12.62 19.12 -13.25
CA VAL A 443 -12.26 17.92 -14.02
C VAL A 443 -13.36 16.88 -13.81
N PRO A 444 -14.21 16.55 -14.80
CA PRO A 444 -15.43 15.76 -14.58
C PRO A 444 -15.25 14.42 -13.85
N SER A 445 -14.12 13.72 -14.04
CA SER A 445 -13.79 12.49 -13.32
C SER A 445 -13.41 12.70 -11.85
N PHE A 446 -12.92 13.89 -11.49
CA PHE A 446 -12.40 14.22 -10.15
C PHE A 446 -13.27 15.23 -9.38
N GLY A 447 -14.11 16.00 -10.07
CA GLY A 447 -14.83 17.15 -9.53
C GLY A 447 -14.00 18.44 -9.60
N GLU A 448 -14.21 19.34 -8.63
CA GLU A 448 -13.35 20.53 -8.49
C GLU A 448 -11.95 20.11 -8.04
N TRP A 449 -10.94 20.50 -8.82
CA TRP A 449 -9.56 20.13 -8.57
C TRP A 449 -8.66 21.35 -8.46
N GLY A 450 -7.77 21.35 -7.48
CA GLY A 450 -6.97 22.49 -7.09
C GLY A 450 -5.51 22.35 -7.49
N TYR A 451 -4.90 23.50 -7.72
CA TYR A 451 -3.50 23.64 -8.06
C TYR A 451 -2.92 24.88 -7.37
N ILE A 452 -1.60 24.88 -7.14
CA ILE A 452 -0.90 26.02 -6.56
C ILE A 452 0.35 26.33 -7.38
N ILE A 453 0.44 27.56 -7.90
CA ILE A 453 1.70 28.10 -8.41
C ILE A 453 2.50 28.62 -7.22
N ALA A 454 3.79 28.30 -7.17
CA ALA A 454 4.72 28.77 -6.16
C ALA A 454 5.94 29.44 -6.80
N SER A 455 6.36 30.61 -6.30
CA SER A 455 7.54 31.30 -6.83
C SER A 455 8.10 32.36 -5.87
N ARG A 456 9.31 32.86 -6.16
CA ARG A 456 9.96 33.94 -5.40
C ARG A 456 9.48 35.35 -5.80
N ARG A 457 8.69 35.44 -6.88
CA ARG A 457 8.18 36.69 -7.44
C ARG A 457 6.65 36.62 -7.53
N PRO A 458 5.94 37.76 -7.55
CA PRO A 458 4.51 37.74 -7.79
C PRO A 458 4.17 37.06 -9.11
N TYR A 459 3.17 36.18 -9.10
CA TYR A 459 2.60 35.62 -10.32
C TYR A 459 1.95 36.74 -11.15
N ARG A 460 2.17 36.71 -12.46
CA ARG A 460 1.51 37.58 -13.41
C ARG A 460 0.79 36.71 -14.41
N LEU A 461 -0.48 37.02 -14.64
CA LEU A 461 -1.24 36.37 -15.71
C LEU A 461 -0.48 36.55 -17.03
N PRO A 462 -0.33 35.47 -17.82
CA PRO A 462 0.40 35.53 -19.07
C PRO A 462 -0.34 36.40 -20.09
N GLU A 463 0.43 37.03 -20.99
CA GLU A 463 -0.12 37.88 -22.06
C GLU A 463 -0.97 37.07 -23.05
N ALA A 464 -1.88 37.77 -23.75
CA ALA A 464 -2.68 37.16 -24.80
C ALA A 464 -1.77 36.61 -25.91
N GLY A 465 -1.81 35.28 -26.11
CA GLY A 465 -0.97 34.58 -27.09
C GLY A 465 0.20 33.77 -26.50
N ALA A 466 0.44 33.84 -25.19
CA ALA A 466 1.47 33.03 -24.51
C ALA A 466 1.08 31.55 -24.33
N LEU A 467 -0.22 31.22 -24.48
CA LEU A 467 -0.69 29.84 -24.48
C LEU A 467 -0.44 29.20 -25.86
N PRO A 468 0.01 27.92 -25.91
CA PRO A 468 0.17 27.22 -27.18
C PRO A 468 -1.18 27.08 -27.91
N PRO A 469 -1.18 26.98 -29.25
CA PRO A 469 -2.40 26.77 -30.02
C PRO A 469 -2.97 25.35 -29.80
N GLY A 470 -4.26 25.17 -30.08
CA GLY A 470 -4.90 23.85 -30.10
C GLY A 470 -5.23 23.26 -28.72
N LEU A 471 -5.25 24.08 -27.67
CA LEU A 471 -5.78 23.69 -26.36
C LEU A 471 -7.28 23.43 -26.43
N ARG A 472 -7.74 22.44 -25.67
CA ARG A 472 -9.13 21.97 -25.64
C ARG A 472 -9.92 22.57 -24.47
N PHE A 473 -9.25 22.99 -23.41
CA PHE A 473 -9.87 23.55 -22.20
C PHE A 473 -9.45 25.00 -21.94
N LEU A 474 -8.15 25.27 -21.97
CA LEU A 474 -7.62 26.58 -21.63
C LEU A 474 -7.62 27.55 -22.83
N SER A 475 -8.00 28.79 -22.55
CA SER A 475 -7.87 29.93 -23.45
C SER A 475 -7.41 31.16 -22.68
N ALA A 476 -7.03 32.22 -23.40
CA ALA A 476 -6.68 33.49 -22.77
C ALA A 476 -7.84 34.08 -21.94
N GLN A 477 -9.09 33.75 -22.29
CA GLN A 477 -10.29 34.20 -21.57
C GLN A 477 -10.64 33.30 -20.38
N SER A 478 -10.43 31.99 -20.48
CA SER A 478 -10.77 31.07 -19.38
C SER A 478 -9.70 31.00 -18.30
N LEU A 479 -8.43 31.27 -18.63
CA LEU A 479 -7.32 31.19 -17.68
C LEU A 479 -7.51 32.08 -16.44
N PRO A 480 -7.89 33.37 -16.55
CA PRO A 480 -8.13 34.21 -15.37
C PRO A 480 -9.24 33.68 -14.45
N LEU A 481 -10.22 32.95 -15.01
CA LEU A 481 -11.36 32.41 -14.25
C LEU A 481 -10.96 31.27 -13.30
N LEU A 482 -9.84 30.59 -13.56
CA LEU A 482 -9.37 29.52 -12.67
C LEU A 482 -8.94 30.04 -11.29
N PHE A 483 -8.62 31.34 -11.20
CA PHE A 483 -8.14 31.98 -9.97
C PHE A 483 -9.27 32.56 -9.09
N ASP A 484 -10.52 32.43 -9.53
CA ASP A 484 -11.69 32.95 -8.81
C ASP A 484 -12.26 31.90 -7.85
N PHE A 485 -12.09 32.10 -6.53
CA PHE A 485 -12.58 31.18 -5.52
C PHE A 485 -13.93 31.65 -4.94
N PRO A 486 -15.00 30.83 -5.02
CA PRO A 486 -16.23 31.09 -4.28
C PRO A 486 -16.03 30.95 -2.76
N LEU A 487 -16.98 31.48 -1.99
CA LEU A 487 -16.89 31.58 -0.52
C LEU A 487 -16.72 30.22 0.19
N ASP A 488 -17.30 29.17 -0.37
CA ASP A 488 -17.20 27.79 0.11
C ASP A 488 -15.85 27.13 -0.18
N MET A 489 -15.04 27.69 -1.09
CA MET A 489 -13.65 27.28 -1.36
C MET A 489 -12.59 28.25 -0.80
N ALA A 490 -13.01 29.38 -0.22
CA ALA A 490 -12.11 30.43 0.27
C ALA A 490 -11.06 29.93 1.28
N ARG A 491 -9.95 30.66 1.42
CA ARG A 491 -8.85 30.30 2.34
C ARG A 491 -9.33 30.10 3.79
N VAL A 492 -8.86 29.03 4.42
CA VAL A 492 -9.12 28.70 5.83
C VAL A 492 -7.81 28.59 6.60
N PRO A 493 -7.82 28.78 7.93
CA PRO A 493 -6.66 28.50 8.76
C PRO A 493 -6.21 27.04 8.59
N ALA A 494 -4.93 26.85 8.30
CA ALA A 494 -4.33 25.55 8.10
C ALA A 494 -2.98 25.47 8.82
N GLU A 495 -2.52 24.25 9.10
CA GLU A 495 -1.26 24.01 9.78
C GLU A 495 -0.16 23.67 8.78
N VAL A 496 1.10 24.00 9.09
CA VAL A 496 2.22 23.62 8.24
C VAL A 496 2.45 22.11 8.31
N ASN A 497 2.45 21.45 7.15
CA ASN A 497 2.78 20.05 7.00
C ASN A 497 4.30 19.83 7.08
N ARG A 498 4.74 19.08 8.09
CA ARG A 498 6.15 18.79 8.38
C ARG A 498 6.37 17.29 8.40
N LEU A 499 7.61 16.84 8.22
CA LEU A 499 7.98 15.43 8.35
C LEU A 499 7.59 14.84 9.72
N SER A 500 7.59 15.65 10.77
CA SER A 500 7.31 15.23 12.15
C SER A 500 5.82 15.10 12.50
N ASN A 501 4.92 15.85 11.83
CA ASN A 501 3.49 15.84 12.14
C ASN A 501 2.64 15.22 11.02
N GLN A 502 3.04 15.37 9.75
CA GLN A 502 2.32 14.95 8.55
C GLN A 502 0.79 15.19 8.61
N VAL A 503 0.39 16.36 9.12
CA VAL A 503 -1.02 16.75 9.37
C VAL A 503 -1.90 16.71 8.12
N LEU A 504 -1.28 16.82 6.94
CA LEU A 504 -2.00 16.74 5.67
C LEU A 504 -2.61 15.36 5.43
N VAL A 505 -1.93 14.27 5.82
CA VAL A 505 -2.42 12.90 5.61
C VAL A 505 -3.71 12.67 6.41
N THR A 506 -3.71 13.08 7.67
CA THR A 506 -4.87 12.91 8.56
C THR A 506 -6.01 13.85 8.19
N THR A 507 -5.71 15.09 7.79
CA THR A 507 -6.73 16.05 7.34
C THR A 507 -7.39 15.58 6.05
N TYR A 508 -6.60 15.09 5.09
CA TYR A 508 -7.10 14.57 3.82
C TYR A 508 -8.07 13.41 4.02
N GLU A 509 -7.70 12.43 4.85
CA GLU A 509 -8.56 11.28 5.13
C GLU A 509 -9.86 11.68 5.83
N GLN A 510 -9.82 12.66 6.74
CA GLN A 510 -11.02 13.16 7.42
C GLN A 510 -11.98 13.89 6.47
N GLU A 511 -11.46 14.60 5.47
CA GLU A 511 -12.28 15.34 4.52
C GLU A 511 -12.89 14.42 3.45
N TRP A 512 -12.09 13.48 2.91
CA TRP A 512 -12.58 12.51 1.92
C TRP A 512 -13.38 11.37 2.54
N GLY A 513 -13.12 10.99 3.79
CA GLY A 513 -13.82 9.91 4.50
C GLY A 513 -15.23 10.27 4.99
N LYS A 514 -15.70 11.50 4.81
CA LYS A 514 -17.08 11.94 5.10
C LYS A 514 -18.08 11.62 3.98
N ARG A 515 -17.64 10.96 2.90
CA ARG A 515 -18.47 10.59 1.75
C ARG A 515 -19.18 9.25 1.90
#